data_AF-A0A352VH24-F1
#
_entry.id   AF-A0A352VH24-F1
#
_cell.length_a   1.000
_cell.length_b   1.000
_cell.length_c   1.000
_cell.angle_alpha   90.00
_cell.angle_beta   90.00
_cell.angle_gamma   90.00
#
_symmetry.space_group_name_H-M   'P 1'
#
loop_
_entity.id
_entity.type
_entity.pdbx_description
1 polymer ?
#
loop_
_entity_poly.entity_id
_entity_poly.type
_entity_poly.pdbx_seq_one_letter_code
_entity_poly.pdbx_strand_id
1 'polypeptide(L)'
;MVACVGVAFATCTGPGQTGQSTMLAATAHPVPSSYEGANAVVGAYCTRCHSDRMRRGELVLEGFDLANAPQNAEAVEKMIRKLRAGMMPP
;
A
#
# COMPACT_ATOMS: atom_id res chain seq x y z
N MET A 1 -5.96 -51.38 -58.44
CA MET A 1 -5.03 -50.33 -58.90
C MET A 1 -5.08 -49.20 -57.89
N VAL A 2 -3.96 -48.98 -57.18
CA VAL A 2 -3.58 -47.78 -56.41
C VAL A 2 -4.49 -47.43 -55.20
N ALA A 3 -4.21 -47.81 -53.95
CA ALA A 3 -3.04 -47.64 -53.07
C ALA A 3 -2.94 -46.25 -52.38
N CYS A 4 -2.82 -46.30 -51.04
CA CYS A 4 -2.13 -45.36 -50.13
C CYS A 4 -2.81 -44.00 -49.83
N VAL A 5 -3.33 -43.78 -48.61
CA VAL A 5 -2.63 -43.32 -47.36
C VAL A 5 -2.43 -41.80 -47.32
N GLY A 6 -2.83 -41.17 -46.22
CA GLY A 6 -2.21 -39.90 -45.78
C GLY A 6 -3.08 -38.98 -44.94
N VAL A 7 -3.23 -39.29 -43.64
CA VAL A 7 -3.60 -38.30 -42.61
C VAL A 7 -2.41 -37.36 -42.41
N ALA A 8 -2.63 -36.04 -42.55
CA ALA A 8 -1.65 -35.02 -42.20
C ALA A 8 -2.21 -34.11 -41.11
N PHE A 9 -2.14 -34.56 -39.85
CA PHE A 9 -2.20 -33.66 -38.70
C PHE A 9 -0.82 -32.99 -38.60
N ALA A 10 -0.74 -31.78 -39.15
CA ALA A 10 0.42 -30.92 -38.98
C ALA A 10 0.45 -30.42 -37.52
N THR A 11 1.21 -31.09 -36.66
CA THR A 11 1.58 -30.56 -35.36
C THR A 11 2.57 -29.42 -35.58
N CYS A 12 2.15 -28.19 -35.30
CA CYS A 12 3.03 -27.02 -35.21
C CYS A 12 3.92 -27.14 -33.97
N THR A 13 5.06 -27.81 -34.11
CA THR A 13 6.16 -27.77 -33.15
C THR A 13 6.78 -26.38 -33.17
N GLY A 14 6.30 -25.48 -32.30
CA GLY A 14 6.95 -24.19 -32.05
C GLY A 14 8.11 -24.32 -31.05
N PRO A 15 9.20 -23.55 -31.19
CA PRO A 15 10.30 -23.56 -30.24
C PRO A 15 9.85 -22.96 -28.90
N GLY A 16 10.16 -23.66 -27.81
CA GLY A 16 9.90 -23.21 -26.44
C GLY A 16 10.60 -21.89 -26.15
N GLN A 17 9.82 -20.84 -25.90
CA GLN A 17 10.31 -19.61 -25.31
C GLN A 17 10.62 -19.89 -23.84
N THR A 18 11.87 -20.23 -23.56
CA THR A 18 12.46 -20.12 -22.23
C THR A 18 12.57 -18.64 -21.89
N GLY A 19 11.45 -18.05 -21.48
CA GLY A 19 11.41 -16.73 -20.86
C GLY A 19 12.16 -16.82 -19.55
N GLN A 20 13.47 -16.55 -19.59
CA GLN A 20 14.26 -16.25 -18.41
C GLN A 20 13.77 -14.91 -17.89
N SER A 21 12.75 -14.96 -17.04
CA SER A 21 12.37 -13.84 -16.19
C SER A 21 13.56 -13.54 -15.28
N THR A 22 14.41 -12.63 -15.73
CA THR A 22 15.41 -11.99 -14.88
C THR A 22 14.60 -11.18 -13.87
N MET A 23 14.32 -11.78 -12.71
CA MET A 23 13.75 -11.04 -11.59
C MET A 23 14.77 -9.98 -11.21
N LEU A 24 14.52 -8.74 -11.63
CA LEU A 24 15.21 -7.58 -11.11
C LEU A 24 15.01 -7.65 -9.59
N ALA A 25 16.11 -7.83 -8.86
CA ALA A 25 16.08 -7.78 -7.41
C ALA A 25 15.57 -6.38 -7.02
N ALA A 26 14.32 -6.32 -6.53
CA ALA A 26 13.80 -5.12 -5.94
C ALA A 26 14.71 -4.76 -4.78
N THR A 27 15.39 -3.61 -4.89
CA THR A 27 16.06 -2.99 -3.75
C THR A 27 15.00 -2.80 -2.68
N ALA A 28 15.04 -3.65 -1.64
CA ALA A 28 14.17 -3.50 -0.49
C ALA A 28 14.53 -2.17 0.16
N HIS A 29 13.67 -1.18 -0.03
CA HIS A 29 13.72 0.00 0.82
C HIS A 29 13.48 -0.51 2.25
N PRO A 30 14.33 -0.15 3.22
CA PRO A 30 14.05 -0.48 4.61
C PRO A 30 12.66 0.05 4.91
N VAL A 31 11.70 -0.87 5.10
CA VAL A 31 10.36 -0.49 5.49
C VAL A 31 10.53 -0.03 6.94
N PRO A 32 10.33 1.26 7.25
CA PRO A 32 10.36 1.69 8.64
C PRO A 32 9.37 0.82 9.41
N SER A 33 9.59 0.65 10.72
CA SER A 33 8.60 -0.06 11.53
C SER A 33 7.20 0.51 11.22
N SER A 34 6.17 -0.34 11.23
CA SER A 34 4.82 0.07 10.80
C SER A 34 4.36 1.38 11.46
N TYR A 35 4.82 1.62 12.68
CA TYR A 35 4.62 2.86 13.44
C TYR A 35 5.43 4.05 12.93
N GLU A 36 6.72 3.91 12.65
CA GLU A 36 7.55 5.01 12.11
C GLU A 36 7.03 5.53 10.77
N GLY A 37 6.69 4.60 9.85
CA GLY A 37 6.10 4.97 8.56
C GLY A 37 4.75 5.66 8.72
N ALA A 38 3.89 5.16 9.61
CA ALA A 38 2.59 5.76 9.86
C ALA A 38 2.69 7.11 10.60
N ASN A 39 3.63 7.26 11.55
CA ASN A 39 3.91 8.53 12.23
C ASN A 39 4.40 9.58 11.24
N ALA A 40 5.21 9.20 10.25
CA ALA A 40 5.63 10.11 9.18
C ALA A 40 4.43 10.62 8.36
N VAL A 41 3.46 9.76 8.05
CA VAL A 41 2.21 10.14 7.37
C VAL A 41 1.38 11.10 8.24
N VAL A 42 1.20 10.80 9.53
CA VAL A 42 0.47 11.68 10.45
C VAL A 42 1.15 13.05 10.54
N GLY A 43 2.48 13.06 10.69
CA GLY A 43 3.30 14.26 10.70
C GLY A 43 3.11 15.12 9.44
N ALA A 44 3.14 14.50 8.26
CA ALA A 44 3.06 15.20 6.97
C ALA A 44 1.67 15.78 6.67
N TYR A 45 0.60 15.05 6.98
CA TYR A 45 -0.74 15.42 6.51
C TYR A 45 -1.67 15.94 7.62
N CYS A 46 -1.56 15.42 8.83
CA CYS A 46 -2.53 15.68 9.88
C CYS A 46 -2.18 16.92 10.71
N THR A 47 -0.89 17.11 11.02
CA THR A 47 -0.43 18.20 11.91
C THR A 47 -0.67 19.60 11.37
N ARG A 48 -0.76 19.76 10.04
CA ARG A 48 -1.08 21.05 9.40
C ARG A 48 -2.41 21.63 9.87
N CYS A 49 -3.41 20.79 10.10
CA CYS A 49 -4.75 21.19 10.52
C CYS A 49 -5.00 20.89 12.01
N HIS A 50 -4.40 19.83 12.54
CA HIS A 50 -4.57 19.35 13.91
C HIS A 50 -3.33 19.65 14.76
N SER A 51 -2.85 20.89 14.74
CA SER A 51 -1.78 21.37 15.63
C SER A 51 -2.35 21.99 16.91
N ASP A 52 -1.50 22.25 17.89
CA ASP A 52 -1.89 22.98 19.10
C ASP A 52 -2.40 24.40 18.78
N ARG A 53 -1.93 24.98 17.68
CA ARG A 53 -2.37 26.32 17.23
C ARG A 53 -3.71 26.30 16.47
N MET A 54 -3.94 25.34 15.57
CA MET A 54 -5.15 25.31 14.75
C MET A 54 -6.31 24.54 15.39
N ARG A 55 -6.03 23.44 16.09
CA ARG A 55 -7.00 22.62 16.86
C ARG A 55 -8.29 22.28 16.09
N ARG A 56 -8.20 22.06 14.77
CA ARG A 56 -9.38 21.80 13.92
C ARG A 56 -10.13 20.57 14.42
N GLY A 57 -11.45 20.67 14.52
CA GLY A 57 -12.30 19.54 14.87
C GLY A 57 -11.97 18.89 16.22
N GLU A 58 -11.50 19.69 17.20
CA GLU A 58 -11.19 19.26 18.56
C GLU A 58 -10.19 18.10 18.60
N LEU A 59 -9.14 18.19 17.78
CA LEU A 59 -8.06 17.20 17.71
C LEU A 59 -6.71 17.90 17.58
N VAL A 60 -5.73 17.41 18.35
CA VAL A 60 -4.33 17.82 18.31
C VAL A 60 -3.48 16.58 18.12
N LEU A 61 -2.64 16.57 17.09
CA LEU A 61 -1.77 15.46 16.66
C LEU A 61 -0.30 15.88 16.59
N GLU A 62 0.03 17.08 17.09
CA GLU A 62 1.41 17.52 17.25
C GLU A 62 2.08 16.71 18.36
N GLY A 63 3.22 16.07 18.06
CA GLY A 63 3.88 15.14 19.00
C GLY A 63 3.15 13.81 19.21
N PHE A 64 2.14 13.48 18.39
CA PHE A 64 1.42 12.21 18.47
C PHE A 64 2.31 11.03 18.01
N ASP A 65 2.19 9.91 18.73
CA ASP A 65 2.91 8.67 18.45
C ASP A 65 1.97 7.47 18.45
N LEU A 66 1.90 6.78 17.31
CA LEU A 66 1.09 5.59 17.12
C LEU A 66 1.56 4.38 17.92
N ALA A 67 2.83 4.31 18.33
CA ALA A 67 3.28 3.24 19.22
C ALA A 67 2.60 3.31 20.59
N ASN A 68 2.11 4.50 20.97
CA ASN A 68 1.36 4.78 22.19
C ASN A 68 -0.13 5.11 21.90
N ALA A 69 -0.67 4.53 20.83
CA ALA A 69 -2.08 4.68 20.46
C ALA A 69 -3.07 4.28 21.58
N PRO A 70 -2.86 3.20 22.37
CA PRO A 70 -3.78 2.83 23.44
C PRO A 70 -3.98 3.93 24.50
N GLN A 71 -2.94 4.70 24.79
CA GLN A 71 -2.97 5.82 25.74
C GLN A 71 -3.79 7.01 25.21
N ASN A 72 -3.98 7.08 23.89
CA ASN A 72 -4.70 8.13 23.19
C ASN A 72 -5.90 7.58 22.40
N ALA A 73 -6.52 6.50 22.89
CA ALA A 73 -7.54 5.75 22.16
C ALA A 73 -8.69 6.64 21.64
N GLU A 74 -9.14 7.62 22.44
CA GLU A 74 -10.20 8.54 22.01
C GLU A 74 -9.82 9.36 20.77
N ALA A 75 -8.59 9.89 20.74
CA ALA A 75 -8.07 10.68 19.63
C ALA A 75 -7.91 9.81 18.36
N VAL A 76 -7.41 8.59 18.52
CA VAL A 76 -7.23 7.62 17.43
C VAL A 76 -8.57 7.21 16.84
N GLU A 77 -9.55 6.90 17.69
CA GLU A 77 -10.90 6.56 17.26
C GLU A 77 -11.58 7.73 16.53
N LYS A 78 -11.43 8.96 17.03
CA LYS A 78 -11.91 10.17 16.34
C LYS A 78 -11.25 10.32 14.96
N MET A 79 -9.95 10.09 14.85
CA MET A 79 -9.21 10.14 13.58
C MET A 79 -9.75 9.10 12.59
N ILE A 80 -9.86 7.84 13.00
CA ILE A 80 -10.36 6.74 12.16
C ILE A 80 -11.78 7.03 11.67
N ARG A 81 -12.68 7.46 12.55
CA ARG A 81 -14.08 7.77 12.17
C ARG A 81 -14.15 8.90 11.13
N LYS A 82 -13.36 9.96 11.30
CA LYS A 82 -13.38 11.11 10.37
C LYS A 82 -12.74 10.79 9.02
N LEU A 83 -11.67 10.02 9.00
CA LEU A 83 -11.05 9.52 7.76
C LEU A 83 -12.02 8.62 6.99
N ARG A 84 -12.68 7.67 7.67
CA ARG A 84 -13.66 6.76 7.04
C ARG A 84 -14.90 7.49 6.54
N ALA A 85 -15.23 8.62 7.15
CA ALA A 85 -16.31 9.49 6.72
C ALA A 85 -15.91 10.48 5.61
N GLY A 86 -14.65 10.49 5.14
CA GLY A 86 -14.18 11.43 4.11
C GLY A 86 -14.15 12.89 4.55
N MET A 87 -14.18 13.16 5.86
CA MET A 87 -14.15 14.51 6.42
C MET A 87 -12.72 15.04 6.66
N MET A 88 -11.70 14.26 6.30
CA MET A 88 -10.28 14.57 6.44
C MET A 88 -9.51 14.07 5.21
N PRO A 89 -8.53 14.83 4.68
CA PRO A 89 -8.16 16.20 5.08
C PRO A 89 -9.20 17.23 4.56
N PRO A 90 -9.68 18.16 5.41
CA PRO A 90 -10.72 19.13 5.07
C PRO A 90 -10.24 20.23 4.10
#